data_AF-A0A453ABL3-F1
#
_entry.id   AF-A0A453ABL3-F1
#
_cell.length_a   1.000
_cell.length_b   1.000
_cell.length_c   1.000
_cell.angle_alpha   90.00
_cell.angle_beta   90.00
_cell.angle_gamma   90.00
#
_symmetry.space_group_name_H-M   'P 1'
#
loop_
_entity.id
_entity.type
_entity.pdbx_description
1 polymer ?
#
loop_
_entity_poly.entity_id
_entity_poly.type
_entity_poly.pdbx_seq_one_letter_code
_entity_poly.pdbx_strand_id
1 'polypeptide(L)'
;MMDKEQKQKKEIAMSNWLNFVVSNMGREDARDFWNTKCLGWRHYVDSKWAEKSMSRHLDPMDLKKVFYAGSVLYNASQSHMVFIPVFHDHQWTLYAFNMCDQKLSILDSRPDTTKGADPTKRHQKTRCNICDALTVTMNCAIDFRSWEYQFPKVPRQQDRYVLFHELF
;
A
#
# COMPACT_ATOMS: atom_id res chain seq x y z
N MET A 1 -5.45 30.86 10.35
CA MET A 1 -5.21 29.70 11.22
C MET A 1 -6.32 28.69 10.91
N MET A 2 -6.02 27.59 10.22
CA MET A 2 -7.05 26.58 9.90
C MET A 2 -7.47 25.85 11.18
N ASP A 3 -8.79 25.75 11.39
CA ASP A 3 -9.36 25.13 12.58
C ASP A 3 -9.02 23.63 12.64
N LYS A 4 -8.70 23.12 13.83
CA LYS A 4 -8.24 21.72 14.02
C LYS A 4 -9.26 20.71 13.51
N GLU A 5 -10.55 21.03 13.63
CA GLU A 5 -11.65 20.23 13.10
C GLU A 5 -11.67 20.16 11.57
N GLN A 6 -11.40 21.27 10.88
CA GLN A 6 -11.36 21.29 9.41
C GLN A 6 -10.15 20.52 8.87
N LYS A 7 -9.01 20.58 9.58
CA LYS A 7 -7.83 19.77 9.25
C LYS A 7 -8.13 18.28 9.40
N GLN A 8 -8.76 17.88 10.49
CA GLN A 8 -9.13 16.48 10.75
C GLN A 8 -10.16 15.94 9.74
N LYS A 9 -11.18 16.75 9.38
CA LYS A 9 -12.17 16.38 8.35
C LYS A 9 -11.53 16.16 6.98
N LYS A 10 -10.55 17.00 6.59
CA LYS A 10 -9.79 16.81 5.34
C LYS A 10 -8.93 15.55 5.35
N GLU A 11 -8.25 15.26 6.47
CA GLU A 11 -7.42 14.05 6.61
C GLU A 11 -8.27 12.77 6.52
N ILE A 12 -9.46 12.75 7.13
CA ILE A 12 -10.41 11.63 7.04
C ILE A 12 -10.92 11.45 5.60
N ALA A 13 -11.30 12.54 4.92
CA ALA A 13 -11.78 12.48 3.55
C ALA A 13 -10.71 11.95 2.57
N MET A 14 -9.45 12.36 2.75
CA MET A 14 -8.33 11.83 1.96
C MET A 14 -7.94 10.40 2.35
N SER A 15 -8.08 10.01 3.62
CA SER A 15 -7.89 8.62 4.07
C SER A 15 -8.88 7.68 3.37
N ASN A 16 -10.08 8.18 3.08
CA ASN A 16 -11.05 7.40 2.30
C ASN A 16 -10.73 7.36 0.80
N TRP A 17 -10.05 8.38 0.27
CA TRP A 17 -9.87 8.51 -1.19
C TRP A 17 -8.88 7.50 -1.79
N LEU A 18 -7.68 7.31 -1.22
CA LEU A 18 -6.75 6.31 -1.79
C LEU A 18 -7.28 4.89 -1.60
N ASN A 19 -7.92 4.61 -0.46
CA ASN A 19 -8.64 3.35 -0.24
C ASN A 19 -9.72 3.12 -1.30
N PHE A 20 -10.47 4.16 -1.65
CA PHE A 20 -11.48 4.09 -2.70
C PHE A 20 -10.86 3.81 -4.07
N VAL A 21 -9.76 4.49 -4.42
CA VAL A 21 -9.04 4.27 -5.70
C VAL A 21 -8.50 2.86 -5.79
N VAL A 22 -7.78 2.38 -4.78
CA VAL A 22 -7.23 1.00 -4.73
C VAL A 22 -8.35 -0.05 -4.78
N SER A 23 -9.46 0.20 -4.08
CA SER A 23 -10.63 -0.68 -4.13
C SER A 23 -11.32 -0.68 -5.50
N ASN A 24 -11.38 0.48 -6.19
CA ASN A 24 -11.93 0.56 -7.54
C ASN A 24 -11.06 -0.24 -8.52
N MET A 25 -9.74 -0.05 -8.49
CA MET A 25 -8.82 -0.80 -9.35
C MET A 25 -8.98 -2.31 -9.13
N GLY A 26 -9.08 -2.75 -7.87
CA GLY A 26 -9.33 -4.17 -7.58
C GLY A 26 -10.66 -4.69 -8.13
N ARG A 27 -11.72 -3.88 -8.12
CA ARG A 27 -13.03 -4.24 -8.72
C ARG A 27 -13.00 -4.25 -10.24
N GLU A 28 -12.34 -3.27 -10.84
CA GLU A 28 -12.16 -3.18 -12.29
C GLU A 28 -11.37 -4.37 -12.81
N ASP A 29 -10.25 -4.72 -12.16
CA ASP A 29 -9.48 -5.92 -12.48
C ASP A 29 -10.30 -7.20 -12.35
N ALA A 30 -11.04 -7.34 -11.25
CA ALA A 30 -11.87 -8.53 -11.03
C ALA A 30 -12.95 -8.68 -12.12
N ARG A 31 -13.51 -7.56 -12.59
CA ARG A 31 -14.49 -7.52 -13.68
C ARG A 31 -13.85 -7.82 -15.03
N ASP A 32 -12.75 -7.15 -15.35
CA ASP A 32 -12.12 -7.18 -16.67
C ASP A 32 -11.39 -8.51 -16.91
N PHE A 33 -10.88 -9.15 -15.85
CA PHE A 33 -10.19 -10.45 -15.91
C PHE A 33 -11.06 -11.63 -15.45
N TRP A 34 -12.36 -11.41 -15.26
CA TRP A 34 -13.29 -12.47 -14.90
C TRP A 34 -13.21 -13.64 -15.89
N ASN A 35 -13.14 -14.88 -15.39
CA ASN A 35 -12.97 -16.11 -16.19
C ASN A 35 -11.70 -16.17 -17.05
N THR A 36 -10.69 -15.34 -16.77
CA THR A 36 -9.38 -15.42 -17.43
C THR A 36 -8.31 -15.97 -16.48
N LYS A 37 -7.18 -16.44 -17.03
CA LYS A 37 -5.99 -16.81 -16.25
C LYS A 37 -5.33 -15.62 -15.54
N CYS A 38 -5.75 -14.39 -15.85
CA CYS A 38 -5.22 -13.16 -15.28
C CYS A 38 -5.93 -12.74 -13.99
N LEU A 39 -7.03 -13.42 -13.62
CA LEU A 39 -7.72 -13.16 -12.36
C LEU A 39 -6.77 -13.36 -11.18
N GLY A 40 -6.61 -12.32 -10.37
CA GLY A 40 -5.70 -12.34 -9.23
C GLY A 40 -4.22 -12.12 -9.57
N TRP A 41 -3.86 -11.73 -10.80
CA TRP A 41 -2.49 -11.29 -11.10
C TRP A 41 -2.07 -10.08 -10.27
N ARG A 42 -3.02 -9.20 -9.96
CA ARG A 42 -2.82 -8.04 -9.08
C ARG A 42 -3.73 -8.16 -7.87
N HIS A 43 -3.14 -8.07 -6.68
CA HIS A 43 -3.88 -8.01 -5.43
C HIS A 43 -3.80 -6.60 -4.84
N TYR A 44 -4.96 -6.09 -4.44
CA TYR A 44 -5.14 -4.74 -3.94
C TYR A 44 -5.56 -4.81 -2.48
N VAL A 45 -4.73 -4.29 -1.59
CA VAL A 45 -4.90 -4.41 -0.14
C VAL A 45 -5.59 -3.16 0.41
N ASP A 46 -6.51 -3.32 1.35
CA ASP A 46 -7.12 -2.19 2.07
C ASP A 46 -6.09 -1.55 3.01
N SER A 47 -6.01 -0.21 3.08
CA SER A 47 -5.01 0.46 3.92
C SER A 47 -5.18 0.17 5.41
N LYS A 48 -6.36 -0.28 5.86
CA LYS A 48 -6.58 -0.72 7.24
C LYS A 48 -5.68 -1.90 7.59
N TRP A 49 -5.33 -2.73 6.62
CA TRP A 49 -4.33 -3.78 6.85
C TRP A 49 -2.96 -3.17 7.16
N ALA A 50 -2.54 -2.16 6.40
CA ALA A 50 -1.28 -1.46 6.62
C ALA A 50 -1.28 -0.71 7.96
N GLU A 51 -2.37 0.00 8.28
CA GLU A 51 -2.56 0.66 9.58
C GLU A 51 -2.42 -0.34 10.73
N LYS A 52 -3.13 -1.48 10.63
CA LYS A 52 -3.02 -2.55 11.61
C LYS A 52 -1.60 -3.05 11.73
N SER A 53 -0.90 -3.34 10.63
CA SER A 53 0.48 -3.87 10.61
C SER A 53 1.48 -3.03 11.41
N MET A 54 1.20 -1.74 11.57
CA MET A 54 2.06 -0.81 12.30
C MET A 54 1.71 -0.66 13.78
N SER A 55 0.62 -1.29 14.24
CA SER A 55 0.17 -1.26 15.64
C SER A 55 0.93 -2.26 16.53
N ARG A 56 1.05 -1.97 17.83
CA ARG A 56 1.92 -2.72 18.77
C ARG A 56 1.38 -4.10 19.18
N HIS A 57 0.08 -4.37 19.01
CA HIS A 57 -0.58 -5.59 19.46
C HIS A 57 -1.39 -6.16 18.32
N LEU A 58 -0.94 -7.27 17.77
CA LEU A 58 -1.45 -7.74 16.51
C LEU A 58 -1.56 -9.25 16.47
N ASP A 59 -2.78 -9.74 16.32
CA ASP A 59 -3.08 -11.14 16.04
C ASP A 59 -2.88 -11.42 14.52
N PRO A 60 -2.00 -12.35 14.13
CA PRO A 60 -1.86 -12.80 12.75
C PRO A 60 -3.18 -13.17 12.06
N MET A 61 -4.15 -13.72 12.79
CA MET A 61 -5.45 -14.08 12.23
C MET A 61 -6.26 -12.85 11.83
N ASP A 62 -6.16 -11.76 12.59
CA ASP A 62 -6.87 -10.54 12.26
C ASP A 62 -6.22 -9.79 11.08
N LEU A 63 -4.91 -9.91 10.88
CA LEU A 63 -4.28 -9.44 9.62
C LEU A 63 -4.80 -10.21 8.43
N LYS A 64 -4.82 -11.54 8.52
CA LYS A 64 -5.32 -12.39 7.44
C LYS A 64 -6.76 -12.04 7.08
N LYS A 65 -7.65 -11.88 8.07
CA LYS A 65 -9.04 -11.47 7.83
C LYS A 65 -9.16 -10.15 7.08
N VAL A 66 -8.33 -9.15 7.41
CA VAL A 66 -8.38 -7.82 6.75
C VAL A 66 -7.72 -7.88 5.37
N PHE A 67 -6.65 -8.65 5.22
CA PHE A 67 -5.94 -8.80 3.95
C PHE A 67 -6.78 -9.51 2.89
N TYR A 68 -7.44 -10.60 3.28
CA TYR A 68 -8.38 -11.35 2.44
C TYR A 68 -9.82 -10.87 2.64
N ALA A 69 -10.04 -9.61 3.06
CA ALA A 69 -11.38 -9.10 3.30
C ALA A 69 -12.18 -9.02 1.98
N GLY A 70 -13.40 -9.54 2.01
CA GLY A 70 -14.18 -9.83 0.81
C GLY A 70 -13.81 -11.21 0.26
N SER A 71 -14.76 -11.91 -0.34
CA SER A 71 -14.53 -13.24 -0.92
C SER A 71 -13.55 -13.14 -2.09
N VAL A 72 -12.25 -13.01 -1.82
CA VAL A 72 -11.21 -12.99 -2.84
C VAL A 72 -11.28 -14.33 -3.54
N LEU A 73 -11.70 -14.32 -4.80
CA LEU A 73 -11.99 -15.53 -5.59
C LEU A 73 -10.72 -16.23 -6.10
N TYR A 74 -9.57 -15.83 -5.59
CA TYR A 74 -8.23 -16.26 -5.99
C TYR A 74 -7.29 -16.28 -4.78
N ASN A 75 -6.17 -17.00 -4.91
CA ASN A 75 -5.15 -17.03 -3.87
C ASN A 75 -4.22 -15.81 -4.01
N ALA A 76 -4.37 -14.81 -3.13
CA ALA A 76 -3.55 -13.59 -3.20
C ALA A 76 -2.04 -13.84 -3.07
N SER A 77 -1.60 -14.94 -2.43
CA SER A 77 -0.18 -15.30 -2.35
C SER A 77 0.44 -15.69 -3.71
N GLN A 78 -0.39 -16.00 -4.72
CA GLN A 78 0.02 -16.32 -6.08
C GLN A 78 -0.06 -15.12 -7.04
N SER A 79 -0.40 -13.93 -6.52
CA SER A 79 -0.45 -12.71 -7.33
C SER A 79 0.94 -12.37 -7.83
N HIS A 80 1.01 -11.79 -9.03
CA HIS A 80 2.25 -11.29 -9.62
C HIS A 80 2.62 -9.93 -9.01
N MET A 81 1.61 -9.16 -8.61
CA MET A 81 1.80 -7.89 -7.91
C MET A 81 0.88 -7.78 -6.70
N VAL A 82 1.39 -7.13 -5.65
CA VAL A 82 0.61 -6.76 -4.47
C VAL A 82 0.76 -5.26 -4.22
N PHE A 83 -0.36 -4.56 -4.17
CA PHE A 83 -0.44 -3.11 -3.98
C PHE A 83 -0.98 -2.80 -2.59
N ILE A 84 -0.15 -2.17 -1.77
CA ILE A 84 -0.48 -1.85 -0.38
C ILE A 84 -0.45 -0.32 -0.19
N PRO A 85 -1.61 0.35 -0.12
CA PRO A 85 -1.68 1.75 0.24
C PRO A 85 -1.33 1.92 1.71
N VAL A 86 -0.39 2.82 1.99
CA VAL A 86 0.11 3.11 3.34
C VAL A 86 -0.09 4.59 3.65
N PHE A 87 -0.93 4.87 4.64
CA PHE A 87 -1.08 6.21 5.21
C PHE A 87 -0.22 6.32 6.47
N HIS A 88 0.81 7.15 6.42
CA HIS A 88 1.72 7.37 7.54
C HIS A 88 2.23 8.81 7.52
N ASP A 89 2.33 9.44 8.69
CA ASP A 89 2.78 10.83 8.82
C ASP A 89 1.97 11.81 7.96
N HIS A 90 0.64 11.63 7.96
CA HIS A 90 -0.33 12.41 7.17
C HIS A 90 -0.09 12.39 5.65
N GLN A 91 0.58 11.35 5.14
CA GLN A 91 0.97 11.24 3.75
C GLN A 91 0.67 9.83 3.24
N TRP A 92 0.23 9.77 1.99
CA TRP A 92 -0.08 8.54 1.30
C TRP A 92 1.12 8.08 0.48
N THR A 93 1.43 6.81 0.60
CA THR A 93 2.44 6.13 -0.23
C THR A 93 1.90 4.79 -0.68
N LEU A 94 2.35 4.30 -1.84
CA LEU A 94 1.96 2.99 -2.35
C LEU A 94 3.18 2.07 -2.33
N TYR A 95 3.04 0.94 -1.63
CA TYR A 95 4.03 -0.13 -1.63
C TYR A 95 3.60 -1.15 -2.68
N ALA A 96 4.38 -1.28 -3.74
CA ALA A 96 4.14 -2.21 -4.83
C ALA A 96 5.17 -3.34 -4.77
N PHE A 97 4.73 -4.52 -4.34
CA PHE A 97 5.53 -5.72 -4.36
C PHE A 97 5.39 -6.39 -5.72
N ASN A 98 6.48 -6.51 -6.45
CA ASN A 98 6.57 -7.34 -7.64
C ASN A 98 7.04 -8.73 -7.20
N MET A 99 6.12 -9.68 -7.23
CA MET A 99 6.34 -11.04 -6.75
C MET A 99 7.19 -11.87 -7.71
N CYS A 100 7.19 -11.51 -9.00
CA CYS A 100 8.00 -12.17 -10.02
C CYS A 100 9.48 -11.80 -9.89
N ASP A 101 9.77 -10.51 -9.70
CA ASP A 101 11.15 -9.99 -9.65
C ASP A 101 11.72 -9.90 -8.23
N GLN A 102 10.94 -10.28 -7.22
CA GLN A 102 11.30 -10.18 -5.79
C GLN A 102 11.76 -8.77 -5.39
N LYS A 103 10.99 -7.76 -5.81
CA LYS A 103 11.35 -6.36 -5.66
C LYS A 103 10.21 -5.53 -5.08
N LEU A 104 10.55 -4.61 -4.18
CA LEU A 104 9.62 -3.64 -3.60
C LEU A 104 9.85 -2.25 -4.21
N SER A 105 8.82 -1.69 -4.84
CA SER A 105 8.81 -0.28 -5.22
C SER A 105 7.95 0.53 -4.24
N ILE A 106 8.55 1.55 -3.63
CA ILE A 106 7.83 2.46 -2.74
C ILE A 106 7.57 3.76 -3.50
N LEU A 107 6.32 3.97 -3.90
CA LEU A 107 5.88 5.16 -4.61
C LEU A 107 5.52 6.22 -3.58
N ASP A 108 6.45 7.16 -3.38
CA ASP A 108 6.31 8.31 -2.49
C ASP A 108 6.40 9.59 -3.31
N SER A 109 5.32 10.36 -3.35
CA SER A 109 5.21 11.62 -4.10
C SER A 109 5.94 12.79 -3.44
N ARG A 110 6.36 12.64 -2.18
CA ARG A 110 7.02 13.69 -1.42
C ARG A 110 8.39 14.01 -2.03
N PRO A 111 8.86 15.26 -1.86
CA PRO A 111 10.20 15.63 -2.29
C PRO A 111 11.27 14.74 -1.65
N ASP A 112 12.30 14.45 -2.45
CA ASP A 112 13.52 13.75 -2.08
C ASP A 112 14.48 14.66 -1.28
N THR A 113 15.70 14.20 -1.03
CA THR A 113 16.74 14.86 -0.22
C THR A 113 17.06 16.29 -0.63
N THR A 114 16.64 16.71 -1.83
CA THR A 114 16.78 18.09 -2.31
C THR A 114 15.87 19.08 -1.58
N LYS A 115 14.77 18.62 -0.97
CA LYS A 115 13.77 19.46 -0.26
C LYS A 115 13.12 18.78 0.97
N GLY A 116 13.56 17.59 1.38
CA GLY A 116 12.97 16.81 2.48
C GLY A 116 13.90 15.75 3.07
N ALA A 117 13.40 14.94 4.01
CA ALA A 117 14.16 13.83 4.61
C ALA A 117 14.44 12.71 3.60
N ASP A 118 15.57 12.01 3.71
CA ASP A 118 15.90 10.84 2.88
C ASP A 118 14.76 9.79 2.89
N PRO A 119 14.19 9.43 1.72
CA PRO A 119 13.13 8.42 1.62
C PRO A 119 13.49 7.10 2.31
N THR A 120 14.76 6.70 2.28
CA THR A 120 15.24 5.48 2.95
C THR A 120 15.01 5.53 4.45
N LYS A 121 15.48 6.61 5.10
CA LYS A 121 15.29 6.83 6.54
C LYS A 121 13.81 6.96 6.89
N ARG A 122 13.05 7.68 6.06
CA ARG A 122 11.63 7.94 6.23
C ARG A 122 10.80 6.66 6.24
N HIS A 123 11.12 5.72 5.35
CA HIS A 123 10.37 4.48 5.18
C HIS A 123 10.94 3.29 5.95
N GLN A 124 12.11 3.39 6.58
CA GLN A 124 12.80 2.24 7.20
C GLN A 124 11.89 1.46 8.16
N LYS A 125 11.28 2.13 9.15
CA LYS A 125 10.42 1.47 10.14
C LYS A 125 9.14 0.91 9.51
N THR A 126 8.45 1.74 8.73
CA THR A 126 7.19 1.35 8.07
C THR A 126 7.40 0.17 7.12
N ARG A 127 8.47 0.19 6.32
CA ARG A 127 8.85 -0.91 5.42
C ARG A 127 9.06 -2.21 6.19
N CYS A 128 9.82 -2.19 7.28
CA CYS A 128 10.04 -3.40 8.08
C CYS A 128 8.71 -3.98 8.59
N ASN A 129 7.85 -3.15 9.19
CA ASN A 129 6.55 -3.59 9.70
C ASN A 129 5.65 -4.17 8.60
N ILE A 130 5.60 -3.52 7.43
CA ILE A 130 4.80 -3.99 6.29
C ILE A 130 5.34 -5.32 5.76
N CYS A 131 6.65 -5.45 5.58
CA CYS A 131 7.28 -6.69 5.13
C CYS A 131 7.00 -7.85 6.11
N ASP A 132 7.14 -7.63 7.41
CA ASP A 132 6.85 -8.65 8.43
C ASP A 132 5.42 -9.12 8.40
N ALA A 133 4.51 -8.15 8.41
CA ALA A 133 3.09 -8.43 8.39
C ALA A 133 2.72 -9.19 7.12
N LEU A 134 3.32 -8.84 5.97
CA LEU A 134 3.07 -9.53 4.70
C LEU A 134 3.58 -10.97 4.74
N THR A 135 4.79 -11.21 5.25
CA THR A 135 5.36 -12.56 5.43
C THR A 135 4.41 -13.44 6.26
N VAL A 136 3.95 -12.93 7.41
CA VAL A 136 3.02 -13.64 8.31
C VAL A 136 1.65 -13.84 7.66
N THR A 137 1.14 -12.82 6.96
CA THR A 137 -0.19 -12.83 6.36
C THR A 137 -0.29 -13.83 5.21
N MET A 138 0.71 -13.84 4.34
CA MET A 138 0.75 -14.77 3.21
C MET A 138 1.23 -16.17 3.60
N ASN A 139 1.76 -16.35 4.82
CA ASN A 139 2.31 -17.61 5.30
C ASN A 139 3.38 -18.18 4.33
N CYS A 140 4.18 -17.29 3.75
CA CYS A 140 5.24 -17.67 2.83
C CYS A 140 6.55 -17.92 3.58
N ALA A 141 7.38 -18.85 3.09
CA ALA A 141 8.75 -19.03 3.57
C ALA A 141 9.70 -17.88 3.15
N ILE A 142 9.19 -16.91 2.38
CA ILE A 142 9.94 -15.78 1.83
C ILE A 142 9.98 -14.66 2.86
N ASP A 143 11.18 -14.15 3.15
CA ASP A 143 11.36 -12.94 3.94
C ASP A 143 11.33 -11.70 3.03
N PHE A 144 10.20 -11.00 2.98
CA PHE A 144 10.06 -9.77 2.19
C PHE A 144 11.00 -8.64 2.62
N ARG A 145 11.61 -8.68 3.81
CA ARG A 145 12.60 -7.66 4.21
C ARG A 145 13.89 -7.74 3.40
N SER A 146 14.22 -8.95 2.95
CA SER A 146 15.44 -9.27 2.20
C SER A 146 15.40 -8.81 0.74
N TRP A 147 14.21 -8.47 0.23
CA TRP A 147 14.02 -8.03 -1.14
C TRP A 147 14.69 -6.68 -1.41
N GLU A 148 15.21 -6.53 -2.63
CA GLU A 148 15.66 -5.22 -3.12
C GLU A 148 14.47 -4.25 -3.08
N TYR A 149 14.73 -3.01 -2.65
CA TYR A 149 13.72 -1.97 -2.69
C TYR A 149 14.23 -0.69 -3.33
N GLN A 150 13.33 0.01 -4.00
CA GLN A 150 13.63 1.26 -4.70
C GLN A 150 12.53 2.31 -4.49
N PHE A 151 12.89 3.56 -4.79
CA PHE A 151 11.98 4.70 -4.83
C PHE A 151 11.90 5.22 -6.27
N PRO A 152 10.99 4.70 -7.11
CA PRO A 152 10.83 5.17 -8.48
C PRO A 152 10.48 6.66 -8.53
N LYS A 153 10.91 7.36 -9.57
CA LYS A 153 10.48 8.74 -9.80
C LYS A 153 9.00 8.74 -10.16
N VAL A 154 8.19 9.40 -9.32
CA VAL A 154 6.76 9.62 -9.53
C VAL A 154 6.49 11.12 -9.66
N PRO A 155 5.39 11.53 -10.34
CA PRO A 155 4.94 12.92 -10.35
C PRO A 155 4.92 13.49 -8.92
N ARG A 156 5.69 14.56 -8.72
CA ARG A 156 5.89 15.14 -7.41
C ARG A 156 4.63 15.88 -6.98
N GLN A 157 4.27 15.68 -5.73
CA GLN A 157 3.17 16.37 -5.11
C GLN A 157 3.50 17.86 -4.98
N GLN A 158 2.74 18.73 -5.67
CA GLN A 158 2.91 20.19 -5.62
C GLN A 158 2.29 20.79 -4.34
N ASP A 159 1.23 20.17 -3.82
CA ASP A 159 0.53 20.55 -2.59
C ASP A 159 0.36 19.33 -1.70
N ARG A 160 0.46 19.46 -0.37
CA ARG A 160 0.30 18.38 0.64
C ARG A 160 -0.97 17.52 0.52
N TYR A 161 -1.85 17.83 -0.43
CA TYR A 161 -3.17 17.28 -0.64
C TYR A 161 -3.44 16.71 -2.06
N VAL A 162 -2.50 16.79 -3.03
CA VAL A 162 -2.70 16.29 -4.41
C VAL A 162 -1.84 15.05 -4.67
N LEU A 163 -2.46 13.91 -5.03
CA LEU A 163 -1.77 12.67 -5.37
C LEU A 163 -2.49 11.91 -6.51
N PHE A 164 -1.70 11.35 -7.45
CA PHE A 164 -2.02 10.20 -8.31
C PHE A 164 -3.08 10.29 -9.43
N HIS A 165 -3.41 11.46 -9.98
CA HIS A 165 -4.26 11.51 -11.19
C HIS A 165 -3.54 11.13 -12.51
N GLU A 166 -2.19 11.03 -12.50
CA GLU A 166 -1.36 10.87 -13.70
C GLU A 166 -0.52 9.57 -13.72
N LEU A 167 -0.75 8.62 -12.79
CA LEU A 167 0.10 7.43 -12.66
C LEU A 167 -0.55 6.11 -13.09
N PHE A 168 -1.83 6.15 -13.50
CA PHE A 168 -2.57 4.99 -14.01
C PHE A 168 -3.52 5.43 -15.12
#